data_AF-A0A2R6P4U3-F1
#
_entry.id   AF-A0A2R6P4U3-F1
#
_cell.length_a   1.000
_cell.length_b   1.000
_cell.length_c   1.000
_cell.angle_alpha   90.00
_cell.angle_beta   90.00
_cell.angle_gamma   90.00
#
_symmetry.space_group_name_H-M   'P 1'
#
loop_
_entity.id
_entity.type
_entity.pdbx_description
1 polymer ?
#
loop_
_entity_poly.entity_id
_entity_poly.type
_entity_poly.pdbx_seq_one_letter_code
_entity_poly.pdbx_strand_id
1 'polypeptide(L)'
;MLPQRMKKAITENPKKLSNLIDLVNLPSTLREFLGQSQISRLGCFMRVWSYITTNNLQDANNKNVVNCDENLRSILLGKPQVELAELPTLIKLHFPKETK
;
A
#
# COMPACT_ATOMS: atom_id res chain seq x y z
N MET A 1 -20.20 -10.08 7.24
CA MET A 1 -20.02 -11.28 6.39
C MET A 1 -19.07 -10.90 5.25
N LEU A 2 -17.87 -11.49 5.19
CA LEU A 2 -16.86 -11.15 4.16
C LEU A 2 -17.21 -11.78 2.81
N PRO A 3 -17.17 -11.02 1.70
CA PRO A 3 -17.54 -11.53 0.38
C PRO A 3 -16.64 -12.70 -0.06
N GLN A 4 -17.28 -13.76 -0.57
CA GLN A 4 -16.68 -15.08 -0.82
C GLN A 4 -15.50 -15.08 -1.80
N ARG A 5 -15.29 -14.01 -2.57
CA ARG A 5 -14.15 -13.85 -3.49
C ARG A 5 -12.80 -13.67 -2.78
N MET A 6 -12.78 -13.16 -1.54
CA MET A 6 -11.53 -13.09 -0.75
C MET A 6 -11.10 -14.46 -0.22
N LYS A 7 -12.01 -15.43 -0.08
CA LYS A 7 -11.69 -16.74 0.51
C LYS A 7 -10.87 -17.63 -0.42
N LYS A 8 -11.04 -17.52 -1.74
CA LYS A 8 -10.37 -18.41 -2.70
C LYS A 8 -8.89 -18.09 -2.93
N ALA A 9 -8.46 -16.84 -2.77
CA ALA A 9 -7.05 -16.49 -2.88
C ALA A 9 -6.21 -16.94 -1.66
N ILE A 10 -6.86 -17.28 -0.54
CA ILE A 10 -6.20 -17.67 0.72
C ILE A 10 -5.65 -19.10 0.68
N THR A 11 -6.28 -19.99 -0.09
CA THR A 11 -5.97 -21.43 -0.10
C THR A 11 -4.76 -21.80 -0.95
N GLU A 12 -4.40 -21.02 -1.98
CA GLU A 12 -3.42 -21.43 -2.99
C GLU A 12 -1.95 -21.15 -2.60
N ASN A 13 -1.68 -20.26 -1.62
CA ASN A 13 -0.29 -20.04 -1.16
C ASN A 13 -0.18 -19.41 0.25
N PRO A 14 -0.40 -20.19 1.33
CA PRO A 14 -0.51 -19.66 2.69
C PRO A 14 0.75 -18.94 3.17
N LYS A 15 1.95 -19.39 2.76
CA LYS A 15 3.24 -18.79 3.15
C LYS A 15 3.48 -17.41 2.54
N LYS A 16 2.90 -17.12 1.37
CA LYS A 16 3.07 -15.84 0.66
C LYS A 16 2.09 -14.81 1.19
N LEU A 17 0.90 -15.24 1.60
CA LEU A 17 -0.09 -14.39 2.26
C LEU A 17 0.27 -14.06 3.70
N SER A 18 0.78 -15.01 4.48
CA SER A 18 1.25 -14.74 5.84
C SER A 18 2.33 -13.64 5.85
N ASN A 19 3.27 -13.69 4.90
CA ASN A 19 4.27 -12.64 4.72
C ASN A 19 3.61 -11.26 4.43
N LEU A 20 2.53 -11.22 3.65
CA LEU A 20 1.83 -9.97 3.32
C LEU A 20 0.98 -9.42 4.48
N ILE A 21 0.64 -10.26 5.45
CA ILE A 21 -0.16 -9.95 6.65
C ILE A 21 0.74 -9.65 7.86
N ASP A 22 2.05 -9.94 7.77
CA ASP A 22 3.00 -9.63 8.84
C ASP A 22 3.04 -8.13 9.16
N LEU A 23 2.91 -7.80 10.46
CA LEU A 23 2.82 -6.44 10.98
C LEU A 23 4.22 -5.84 11.11
N VAL A 24 4.58 -4.99 10.16
CA VAL A 24 5.89 -4.37 10.09
C VAL A 24 5.86 -2.95 10.67
N ASN A 25 6.96 -2.56 11.32
CA ASN A 25 7.08 -1.23 11.92
C ASN A 25 7.17 -0.18 10.81
N LEU A 26 6.29 0.81 10.86
CA LEU A 26 6.24 1.86 9.83
C LEU A 26 7.33 2.91 10.07
N PRO A 27 8.02 3.38 9.02
CA PRO A 27 8.83 4.58 9.12
C PRO A 27 7.96 5.79 9.49
N SER A 28 8.55 6.79 10.14
CA SER A 28 7.86 7.94 10.73
C SER A 28 6.84 8.58 9.78
N THR A 29 7.21 8.75 8.51
CA THR A 29 6.37 9.35 7.47
C THR A 29 5.07 8.59 7.21
N LEU A 30 5.13 7.25 7.19
CA LEU A 30 3.96 6.40 7.00
C LEU A 30 3.11 6.34 8.27
N ARG A 31 3.74 6.41 9.45
CA ARG A 31 3.05 6.45 10.75
C ARG A 31 2.22 7.71 10.89
N GLU A 32 2.74 8.86 10.49
CA GLU A 32 2.01 10.14 10.53
C GLU A 32 0.81 10.12 9.57
N PHE A 33 1.00 9.60 8.36
CA PHE A 33 -0.09 9.51 7.39
C PHE A 33 -1.20 8.50 7.78
N LEU A 34 -0.80 7.33 8.28
CA LEU A 34 -1.74 6.25 8.61
C LEU A 34 -2.28 6.35 10.04
N GLY A 35 -1.65 7.15 10.90
CA GLY A 35 -1.93 7.21 12.34
C GLY A 35 -1.67 5.90 13.08
N GLN A 36 -0.88 4.98 12.50
CA GLN A 36 -0.65 3.64 13.02
C GLN A 36 0.85 3.35 13.15
N SER A 37 1.26 2.70 14.24
CA SER A 37 2.66 2.36 14.48
C SER A 37 3.14 1.13 13.69
N GLN A 38 2.21 0.21 13.39
CA GLN A 38 2.44 -1.02 12.66
C GLN A 38 1.31 -1.25 11.67
N ILE A 39 1.64 -1.76 10.49
CA ILE A 39 0.64 -2.17 9.51
C ILE A 39 1.22 -3.29 8.65
N SER A 40 0.37 -4.17 8.15
CA SER A 40 0.80 -5.17 7.18
C SER A 40 1.03 -4.54 5.80
N ARG A 41 1.89 -5.14 4.98
CA ARG A 41 2.11 -4.70 3.59
C ARG A 41 0.81 -4.54 2.81
N LEU A 42 -0.09 -5.52 2.94
CA LEU A 42 -1.40 -5.48 2.32
C LEU A 42 -2.27 -4.35 2.90
N GLY A 43 -2.27 -4.18 4.22
CA GLY A 43 -3.02 -3.12 4.89
C GLY A 43 -2.56 -1.73 4.47
N CYS A 44 -1.25 -1.52 4.31
CA CYS A 44 -0.66 -0.29 3.80
C CYS A 44 -1.14 0.00 2.38
N PHE A 45 -1.07 -1.00 1.49
CA PHE A 45 -1.57 -0.87 0.13
C PHE A 45 -3.05 -0.52 0.09
N MET A 46 -3.89 -1.20 0.87
CA MET A 46 -5.33 -0.92 0.92
C MET A 46 -5.64 0.47 1.47
N ARG A 47 -4.90 0.95 2.49
CA ARG A 47 -5.05 2.31 3.02
C ARG A 47 -4.67 3.37 2.01
N VAL A 48 -3.50 3.22 1.37
CA VAL A 48 -3.04 4.12 0.31
C VAL A 48 -4.03 4.12 -0.87
N TRP A 49 -4.47 2.94 -1.30
CA TRP A 49 -5.48 2.78 -2.34
C TRP A 49 -6.79 3.49 -2.00
N SER A 50 -7.32 3.26 -0.80
CA SER A 50 -8.54 3.91 -0.32
C SER A 50 -8.38 5.43 -0.33
N TYR A 51 -7.23 5.95 0.10
CA TYR A 51 -6.96 7.39 0.09
C TYR A 51 -6.94 7.94 -1.34
N ILE A 52 -6.28 7.25 -2.27
CA ILE A 52 -6.21 7.63 -3.69
C ILE A 52 -7.61 7.71 -4.30
N THR A 53 -8.45 6.70 -4.03
CA THR A 53 -9.82 6.67 -4.56
C THR A 53 -10.71 7.73 -3.89
N THR A 54 -10.65 7.89 -2.56
CA THR A 54 -11.45 8.90 -1.84
C THR A 54 -11.12 10.32 -2.29
N ASN A 55 -9.84 10.61 -2.53
CA ASN A 55 -9.38 11.93 -2.98
C ASN A 55 -9.40 12.08 -4.51
N ASN A 56 -9.87 11.06 -5.25
CA ASN A 56 -9.91 11.06 -6.73
C ASN A 56 -8.56 11.44 -7.36
N LEU A 57 -7.48 10.89 -6.82
CA LEU A 57 -6.11 11.18 -7.24
C LEU A 57 -5.68 10.39 -8.48
N GLN A 58 -6.56 9.61 -9.07
CA GLN A 58 -6.28 8.92 -10.33
C GLN A 58 -6.33 9.91 -11.48
N ASP A 59 -5.40 9.79 -12.42
CA ASP A 59 -5.41 10.64 -13.61
C ASP A 59 -6.63 10.33 -14.49
N ALA A 60 -7.31 11.38 -14.94
CA ALA A 60 -8.51 11.25 -15.76
C ALA A 60 -8.21 10.62 -17.14
N ASN A 61 -7.01 10.86 -17.67
CA ASN A 61 -6.57 10.29 -18.95
C ASN A 61 -5.99 8.89 -18.76
N ASN A 62 -5.26 8.68 -17.65
CA ASN A 62 -4.60 7.42 -17.36
C ASN A 62 -4.98 6.88 -15.97
N LYS A 63 -5.96 5.97 -15.93
CA LYS A 63 -6.38 5.29 -14.68
C LYS A 63 -5.28 4.44 -14.02
N ASN A 64 -4.17 4.22 -14.71
CA ASN A 64 -2.98 3.55 -14.19
C ASN A 64 -2.01 4.49 -13.48
N VAL A 65 -2.21 5.81 -13.60
CA VAL A 65 -1.38 6.85 -12.99
C VAL A 65 -2.14 7.49 -11.83
N VAL A 66 -1.41 7.71 -10.75
CA VAL A 66 -1.89 8.36 -9.53
C VAL A 66 -1.10 9.66 -9.35
N ASN A 67 -1.83 10.78 -9.34
CA ASN A 67 -1.32 12.09 -8.97
C ASN A 67 -1.12 12.13 -7.45
N CYS A 68 0.13 12.17 -7.02
CA CYS A 68 0.47 12.17 -5.61
C CYS A 68 0.33 13.58 -5.05
N ASP A 69 -0.57 13.73 -4.09
CA ASP A 69 -0.66 14.92 -3.25
C ASP A 69 0.51 15.02 -2.28
N GLU A 70 0.64 16.15 -1.57
CA GLU A 70 1.71 16.39 -0.59
C GLU A 70 1.94 15.23 0.39
N ASN A 71 0.85 14.64 0.89
CA ASN A 71 0.87 13.51 1.81
C ASN A 71 1.38 12.22 1.14
N LEU A 72 0.90 11.95 -0.07
CA LEU A 72 1.31 10.78 -0.85
C LEU A 72 2.74 10.91 -1.34
N ARG A 73 3.17 12.13 -1.70
CA ARG A 73 4.55 12.41 -2.09
C ARG A 73 5.49 12.10 -0.95
N SER A 74 5.20 12.52 0.28
CA SER A 74 6.04 12.19 1.44
C SER A 74 6.24 10.68 1.62
N ILE A 75 5.21 9.88 1.33
CA ILE A 75 5.33 8.42 1.35
C ILE A 75 6.06 7.93 0.11
N LEU A 76 5.65 8.31 -1.09
CA LEU A 76 6.12 7.76 -2.36
C LEU A 76 7.44 8.38 -2.86
N LEU A 77 8.40 8.62 -1.95
CA LEU A 77 9.74 9.17 -2.24
C LEU A 77 9.72 10.54 -2.93
N GLY A 78 8.70 11.35 -2.68
CA GLY A 78 8.51 12.68 -3.26
C GLY A 78 7.95 12.69 -4.69
N LYS A 79 7.67 11.52 -5.29
CA LYS A 79 7.24 11.42 -6.68
C LYS A 79 5.90 12.14 -6.90
N PRO A 80 5.79 13.12 -7.83
CA PRO A 80 4.53 13.82 -8.11
C PRO A 80 3.47 12.91 -8.74
N GLN A 81 3.91 11.91 -9.49
CA GLN A 81 3.06 10.91 -10.11
C GLN A 81 3.69 9.55 -9.93
N VAL A 82 2.87 8.56 -9.62
CA VAL A 82 3.29 7.17 -9.58
C VAL A 82 2.33 6.31 -10.38
N GLU A 83 2.84 5.24 -10.96
CA GLU A 83 1.99 4.23 -11.55
C GLU A 83 1.47 3.28 -10.48
N LEU A 84 0.30 2.71 -10.75
CA LEU A 84 -0.32 1.69 -9.93
C LEU A 84 0.58 0.48 -9.71
N ALA A 85 1.40 0.15 -10.71
CA ALA A 85 2.38 -0.92 -10.66
C ALA A 85 3.59 -0.58 -9.78
N GLU A 86 3.91 0.70 -9.61
CA GLU A 86 5.00 1.18 -8.74
C GLU A 86 4.59 1.14 -7.26
N LEU A 87 3.31 1.34 -6.93
CA LEU A 87 2.80 1.31 -5.55
C LEU A 87 3.28 0.11 -4.72
N PRO A 88 3.10 -1.16 -5.15
CA PRO A 88 3.56 -2.31 -4.36
C PRO A 88 5.09 -2.34 -4.20
N THR A 89 5.85 -1.84 -5.18
CA THR A 89 7.31 -1.75 -5.13
C THR A 89 7.77 -0.66 -4.15
N LEU A 90 7.15 0.52 -4.21
CA LEU A 90 7.40 1.65 -3.32
C LEU A 90 7.08 1.28 -1.89
N ILE A 91 5.89 0.72 -1.65
CA ILE A 91 5.47 0.22 -0.34
C ILE A 91 6.47 -0.81 0.19
N LYS A 92 6.91 -1.75 -0.65
CA LYS A 92 7.93 -2.74 -0.28
C LYS A 92 9.31 -2.13 0.00
N LEU A 93 9.62 -0.92 -0.47
CA LEU A 93 10.85 -0.22 -0.12
C LEU A 93 10.80 0.38 1.29
N HIS A 94 9.62 0.83 1.73
CA HIS A 94 9.43 1.31 3.11
C HIS A 94 9.51 0.22 4.15
N PHE A 95 9.26 -1.03 3.74
CA PHE A 95 9.40 -2.19 4.58
C PHE A 95 10.75 -2.83 4.31
N PRO A 96 11.78 -2.60 5.16
CA PRO A 96 13.03 -3.31 5.01
C PRO A 96 12.71 -4.80 4.95
N LYS A 97 13.29 -5.50 3.95
CA LYS A 97 13.17 -6.95 3.85
C LYS A 97 13.47 -7.50 5.24
N GLU A 98 12.57 -8.30 5.80
CA GLU A 98 12.92 -9.25 6.85
C GLU A 98 14.16 -10.00 6.33
N THR A 99 15.33 -9.58 6.78
CA THR A 99 16.52 -10.41 6.81
C THR A 99 16.15 -11.51 7.78
N LYS A 100 15.74 -12.64 7.23
CA LYS A 100 15.87 -13.91 7.91
C LYS A 100 17.22 -14.50 7.54
#